data_AF-A0A929DRA0-F1
#
_entry.id   AF-A0A929DRA0-F1
#
_cell.length_a   1.000
_cell.length_b   1.000
_cell.length_c   1.000
_cell.angle_alpha   90.00
_cell.angle_beta   90.00
_cell.angle_gamma   90.00
#
_symmetry.space_group_name_H-M   'P 1'
#
loop_
_entity.id
_entity.type
_entity.pdbx_description
1 polymer ?
#
loop_
_entity_poly.entity_id
_entity_poly.type
_entity_poly.pdbx_seq_one_letter_code
_entity_poly.pdbx_strand_id
1 'polypeptide(L)'
;ITYTIALDGSGRTGEAYNIRGIPVNILVDEEGIIRGIRPGAFGSKDAVLAWLDDLTSGEATAPLPGAAPIVGHVAPDFSLPTLDGGTVALSELRDKWVLINFWATWCRYCVMQMPYLQAAFEEKGGDIEFIGINCGESEEKVRKHIEG
;
A
#
# COMPACT_ATOMS: atom_id res chain seq x y z
N ILE A 1 5.19 14.05 -0.55
CA ILE A 1 4.18 12.96 -0.65
C ILE A 1 2.96 13.40 0.14
N THR A 2 1.75 13.27 -0.40
CA THR A 2 0.52 13.74 0.23
C THR A 2 -0.49 12.64 0.54
N TYR A 3 -0.27 11.42 0.02
CA TYR A 3 -1.01 10.24 0.48
C TYR A 3 -0.48 9.74 1.83
N THR A 4 -1.25 8.92 2.52
CA THR A 4 -0.96 8.47 3.87
C THR A 4 0.34 7.66 3.96
N ILE A 5 1.21 8.04 4.89
CA ILE A 5 2.39 7.26 5.28
C ILE A 5 2.12 6.63 6.65
N ALA A 6 2.01 5.31 6.69
CA ALA A 6 1.81 4.53 7.90
C ALA A 6 3.15 3.98 8.43
N LEU A 7 3.31 4.03 9.75
CA LEU A 7 4.57 3.78 10.43
C LEU A 7 4.62 2.37 11.06
N ASP A 8 5.12 1.37 10.32
CA ASP A 8 5.38 0.03 10.87
C ASP A 8 6.82 -0.10 11.39
N GLY A 9 7.13 0.68 12.43
CA GLY A 9 8.42 0.60 13.12
C GLY A 9 8.70 -0.77 13.77
N SER A 10 7.66 -1.59 13.97
CA SER A 10 7.79 -2.95 14.51
C SER A 10 8.13 -4.01 13.45
N GLY A 11 7.81 -3.75 12.17
CA GLY A 11 7.89 -4.72 11.08
C GLY A 11 6.80 -5.79 11.08
N ARG A 12 5.92 -5.83 12.10
CA ARG A 12 4.90 -6.88 12.24
C ARG A 12 3.84 -6.85 11.15
N THR A 13 3.55 -5.68 10.60
CA THR A 13 2.62 -5.57 9.46
C THR A 13 3.27 -6.15 8.22
N GLY A 14 4.54 -5.82 7.96
CA GLY A 14 5.32 -6.46 6.90
C GLY A 14 5.38 -7.99 7.04
N GLU A 15 5.57 -8.51 8.26
CA GLU A 15 5.56 -9.95 8.55
C GLU A 15 4.20 -10.60 8.31
N ALA A 16 3.11 -9.98 8.75
CA ALA A 16 1.74 -10.46 8.53
C ALA A 16 1.39 -10.56 7.05
N TYR A 17 1.92 -9.62 6.24
CA TYR A 17 1.82 -9.63 4.79
C TYR A 17 2.92 -10.49 4.11
N ASN A 18 3.74 -11.23 4.85
CA ASN A 18 4.83 -12.05 4.33
C ASN A 18 5.72 -11.29 3.33
N ILE A 19 6.01 -10.02 3.60
CA ILE A 19 6.83 -9.16 2.76
C ILE A 19 8.30 -9.55 2.90
N ARG A 20 8.83 -10.22 1.88
CA ARG A 20 10.23 -10.71 1.85
C ARG A 20 11.17 -9.84 1.01
N GLY A 21 10.61 -8.88 0.29
CA GLY A 21 11.34 -7.93 -0.54
C GLY A 21 10.46 -6.71 -0.79
N ILE A 22 11.08 -5.58 -1.12
CA ILE A 22 10.39 -4.30 -1.35
C ILE A 22 10.91 -3.61 -2.62
N PRO A 23 10.08 -2.81 -3.32
CA PRO A 23 8.70 -2.51 -2.97
C PRO A 23 7.74 -3.66 -3.30
N VAL A 24 6.61 -3.72 -2.60
CA VAL A 24 5.46 -4.56 -2.94
C VAL A 24 4.22 -3.70 -2.90
N ASN A 25 3.39 -3.80 -3.94
CA ASN A 25 2.14 -3.06 -4.07
C ASN A 25 0.99 -4.05 -3.98
N ILE A 26 0.00 -3.77 -3.16
CA ILE A 26 -1.16 -4.64 -2.96
C ILE A 26 -2.40 -3.78 -3.15
N LEU A 27 -3.33 -4.25 -3.97
CA LEU A 27 -4.63 -3.63 -4.12
C LEU A 27 -5.65 -4.44 -3.35
N VAL A 28 -6.40 -3.77 -2.49
CA VAL A 28 -7.48 -4.30 -1.68
C VAL A 28 -8.77 -3.62 -2.11
N ASP A 29 -9.85 -4.38 -2.25
CA ASP A 29 -11.16 -3.83 -2.58
C ASP A 29 -11.94 -3.35 -1.35
N GLU A 30 -13.15 -2.85 -1.61
CA GLU A 30 -14.09 -2.30 -0.65
C GLU A 30 -14.51 -3.30 0.46
N GLU A 31 -14.46 -4.60 0.17
CA GLU A 31 -14.77 -5.68 1.12
C GLU A 31 -13.55 -6.08 1.97
N GLY A 32 -12.36 -5.55 1.64
CA GLY A 32 -11.09 -5.91 2.27
C GLY A 32 -10.42 -7.12 1.63
N ILE A 33 -10.79 -7.50 0.40
CA ILE A 33 -10.22 -8.62 -0.34
C ILE A 33 -9.06 -8.15 -1.20
N ILE A 34 -7.95 -8.88 -1.17
CA ILE A 34 -6.80 -8.62 -2.02
C ILE A 34 -7.16 -8.93 -3.48
N ARG A 35 -7.12 -7.93 -4.35
CA ARG A 35 -7.36 -8.08 -5.79
C ARG A 35 -6.08 -8.19 -6.61
N GLY A 36 -4.98 -7.62 -6.13
CA GLY A 36 -3.71 -7.70 -6.82
C GLY A 36 -2.54 -7.62 -5.87
N ILE A 37 -1.48 -8.37 -6.18
CA ILE A 37 -0.18 -8.27 -5.52
C ILE A 37 0.86 -8.10 -6.63
N ARG A 38 1.61 -6.99 -6.56
CA ARG A 38 2.64 -6.65 -7.53
C ARG A 38 3.97 -6.37 -6.82
N PRO A 39 4.86 -7.37 -6.77
CA PRO A 39 6.24 -7.17 -6.35
C PRO A 39 7.01 -6.28 -7.33
N GLY A 40 7.91 -5.44 -6.81
CA GLY A 40 8.77 -4.57 -7.59
C GLY A 40 8.15 -3.21 -7.91
N ALA A 41 8.98 -2.30 -8.43
CA ALA A 41 8.58 -0.92 -8.67
C ALA A 41 7.71 -0.75 -9.93
N PHE A 42 6.82 0.23 -9.93
CA PHE A 42 6.24 0.72 -11.19
C PHE A 42 7.26 1.59 -11.94
N GLY A 43 7.23 1.52 -13.27
CA GLY A 43 8.15 2.27 -14.13
C GLY A 43 7.65 3.66 -14.53
N SER A 44 6.36 3.96 -14.33
CA SER A 44 5.75 5.25 -14.67
C SER A 44 4.39 5.41 -13.96
N LYS A 45 3.85 6.63 -13.98
CA LYS A 45 2.46 6.91 -13.55
C LYS A 45 1.46 6.07 -14.35
N ASP A 46 1.58 6.04 -15.67
CA ASP A 46 0.65 5.31 -16.53
C ASP A 46 0.63 3.81 -16.22
N ALA A 47 1.78 3.24 -15.82
CA ALA A 47 1.83 1.85 -15.39
C ALA A 47 1.10 1.61 -14.05
N VAL A 48 1.06 2.60 -13.16
CA VAL A 48 0.25 2.55 -11.93
C VAL A 48 -1.22 2.57 -12.30
N LEU A 49 -1.63 3.57 -13.10
CA LEU A 49 -3.03 3.75 -13.50
C LEU A 49 -3.57 2.54 -14.28
N ALA A 50 -2.82 2.05 -15.26
CA ALA A 50 -3.24 0.88 -16.04
C ALA A 50 -3.43 -0.37 -15.17
N TRP A 51 -2.58 -0.58 -14.16
CA TRP A 51 -2.72 -1.71 -13.23
C TRP A 51 -3.93 -1.54 -12.30
N LEU A 52 -4.20 -0.32 -11.84
CA LEU A 52 -5.39 -0.01 -11.03
C LEU A 52 -6.67 -0.18 -11.84
N ASP A 53 -6.72 0.36 -13.06
CA ASP A 53 -7.90 0.28 -13.93
C ASP A 53 -8.22 -1.17 -14.34
N ASP A 54 -7.20 -1.99 -14.63
CA ASP A 54 -7.37 -3.42 -14.93
C ASP A 54 -8.02 -4.16 -13.76
N LEU A 55 -7.53 -3.94 -12.52
CA LEU A 55 -8.02 -4.66 -11.35
C LEU A 55 -9.36 -4.14 -10.81
N THR A 56 -9.66 -2.85 -11.01
CA THR A 56 -10.92 -2.23 -10.57
C THR A 56 -12.05 -2.40 -11.58
N SER A 57 -11.74 -2.69 -12.85
CA SER A 57 -12.74 -3.01 -13.87
C SER A 57 -13.12 -4.50 -13.93
N GLY A 58 -12.32 -5.38 -13.31
CA GLY A 58 -12.60 -6.81 -13.22
C GLY A 58 -13.74 -7.16 -12.26
N GLU A 59 -14.49 -8.22 -12.55
CA GLU A 59 -15.53 -8.70 -11.63
C GLU A 59 -14.90 -9.24 -10.33
N ALA A 60 -15.45 -8.81 -9.20
CA ALA A 60 -15.10 -9.28 -7.87
C ALA A 60 -15.28 -10.80 -7.76
N THR A 61 -14.17 -11.55 -7.77
CA THR A 61 -14.19 -12.99 -7.47
C THR A 61 -14.31 -13.22 -5.96
N ALA A 62 -15.19 -14.13 -5.54
CA ALA A 62 -15.41 -14.43 -4.13
C ALA A 62 -14.11 -14.88 -3.44
N PRO A 63 -13.91 -14.55 -2.14
CA PRO A 63 -12.65 -14.82 -1.51
C PRO A 63 -12.38 -16.31 -1.23
N LEU A 64 -11.13 -16.74 -1.41
CA LEU A 64 -10.62 -18.06 -1.04
C LEU A 64 -10.10 -18.04 0.43
N PRO A 65 -10.19 -19.15 1.19
CA PRO A 65 -9.65 -19.23 2.55
C PRO A 65 -8.17 -19.65 2.59
N GLY A 66 -7.35 -19.00 3.44
CA GLY A 66 -5.94 -19.35 3.71
C GLY A 66 -5.09 -18.17 4.20
N ALA A 67 -3.97 -18.47 4.88
CA ALA A 67 -3.08 -17.48 5.49
C ALA A 67 -1.93 -17.05 4.55
N ALA A 68 -1.45 -15.81 4.76
CA ALA A 68 -0.55 -14.99 3.92
C ALA A 68 -1.27 -14.34 2.71
N PRO A 69 -0.85 -13.15 2.25
CA PRO A 69 -1.61 -12.43 1.23
C PRO A 69 -1.61 -13.21 -0.07
N ILE A 70 -2.79 -13.67 -0.43
CA ILE A 70 -3.11 -14.41 -1.65
C ILE A 70 -4.22 -13.61 -2.31
N VAL A 71 -4.14 -13.43 -3.63
CA VAL A 71 -5.22 -12.78 -4.38
C VAL A 71 -6.52 -13.55 -4.16
N GLY A 72 -7.58 -12.84 -3.85
CA GLY A 72 -8.86 -13.37 -3.43
C GLY A 72 -8.94 -13.68 -1.93
N HIS A 73 -7.98 -13.32 -1.08
CA HIS A 73 -8.14 -13.51 0.37
C HIS A 73 -8.36 -12.18 1.07
N VAL A 74 -8.97 -12.22 2.26
CA VAL A 74 -9.06 -11.04 3.14
C VAL A 74 -7.66 -10.58 3.48
N ALA A 75 -7.39 -9.29 3.27
CA ALA A 75 -6.13 -8.67 3.63
C ALA A 75 -5.94 -8.68 5.16
N PRO A 76 -4.75 -9.04 5.68
CA PRO A 76 -4.47 -8.94 7.11
C PRO A 76 -4.72 -7.52 7.62
N ASP A 77 -5.55 -7.38 8.65
CA ASP A 77 -5.82 -6.06 9.21
C ASP A 77 -4.57 -5.49 9.88
N PHE A 78 -4.48 -4.16 9.91
CA PHE A 78 -3.46 -3.43 10.64
C PHE A 78 -4.06 -2.16 11.22
N SER A 79 -3.44 -1.65 12.27
CA SER A 79 -3.69 -0.33 12.81
C SER A 79 -2.34 0.29 13.14
N LEU A 80 -1.97 1.34 12.38
CA LEU A 80 -0.64 1.92 12.42
C LEU A 80 -0.72 3.43 12.63
N PRO A 81 0.18 4.02 13.44
CA PRO A 81 0.30 5.47 13.51
C PRO A 81 0.73 6.01 12.14
N THR A 82 0.25 7.19 11.80
CA THR A 82 0.57 7.86 10.52
C THR A 82 1.57 9.00 10.75
N LEU A 83 2.34 9.32 9.72
CA LEU A 83 3.38 10.36 9.79
C LEU A 83 2.81 11.76 10.09
N ASP A 84 1.56 12.03 9.73
CA ASP A 84 0.83 13.27 10.02
C ASP A 84 0.24 13.32 11.44
N GLY A 85 0.49 12.31 12.28
CA GLY A 85 0.12 12.28 13.70
C GLY A 85 -1.22 11.60 14.01
N GLY A 86 -1.84 10.95 13.01
CA GLY A 86 -3.05 10.16 13.16
C GLY A 86 -2.80 8.67 13.35
N THR A 87 -3.83 7.87 13.07
CA THR A 87 -3.77 6.41 12.98
C THR A 87 -4.62 6.00 11.79
N VAL A 88 -4.17 4.99 11.05
CA VAL A 88 -4.93 4.38 9.97
C VAL A 88 -5.09 2.90 10.25
N ALA A 89 -6.32 2.40 10.15
CA ALA A 89 -6.59 0.98 10.13
C ALA A 89 -7.21 0.54 8.80
N LEU A 90 -6.80 -0.62 8.29
CA LEU A 90 -7.34 -1.13 7.03
C LEU A 90 -8.84 -1.44 7.15
N SER A 91 -9.29 -1.90 8.31
CA SER A 91 -10.70 -2.11 8.62
C SER A 91 -11.55 -0.83 8.60
N GLU A 92 -10.96 0.35 8.80
CA GLU A 92 -11.66 1.66 8.71
C GLU A 92 -11.81 2.15 7.27
N LEU A 93 -11.13 1.51 6.31
CA LEU A 93 -11.15 1.86 4.90
C LEU A 93 -12.01 0.90 4.07
N ARG A 94 -12.90 0.15 4.73
CA ARG A 94 -13.98 -0.57 4.05
C ARG A 94 -14.84 0.42 3.25
N ASP A 95 -15.50 -0.09 2.22
CA ASP A 95 -16.25 0.73 1.24
C ASP A 95 -15.35 1.65 0.37
N LYS A 96 -14.03 1.41 0.37
CA LYS A 96 -13.08 2.04 -0.56
C LYS A 96 -12.07 1.03 -1.07
N TRP A 97 -11.59 1.26 -2.30
CA TRP A 97 -10.40 0.59 -2.79
C TRP A 97 -9.15 1.15 -2.08
N VAL A 98 -8.19 0.29 -1.77
CA VAL A 98 -6.96 0.67 -1.06
C VAL A 98 -5.73 0.10 -1.76
N LEU A 99 -4.83 0.97 -2.22
CA LEU A 99 -3.48 0.61 -2.62
C LEU A 99 -2.55 0.70 -1.41
N ILE A 100 -1.99 -0.45 -1.01
CA ILE A 100 -0.97 -0.55 0.02
C ILE A 100 0.39 -0.71 -0.66
N ASN A 101 1.35 0.17 -0.35
CA ASN A 101 2.73 0.08 -0.80
C ASN A 101 3.66 -0.18 0.40
N PHE A 102 4.34 -1.32 0.40
CA PHE A 102 5.41 -1.61 1.37
C PHE A 102 6.74 -1.07 0.86
N TRP A 103 7.41 -0.26 1.67
CA TRP A 103 8.61 0.48 1.26
C TRP A 103 9.61 0.69 2.41
N ALA A 104 10.77 1.25 2.08
CA ALA A 104 11.74 1.74 3.06
C ALA A 104 12.60 2.86 2.45
N THR A 105 13.14 3.75 3.29
CA THR A 105 13.95 4.90 2.86
C THR A 105 15.25 4.50 2.15
N TRP A 106 15.81 3.33 2.47
CA TRP A 106 17.01 2.79 1.84
C TRP A 106 16.74 2.06 0.51
N CYS A 107 15.48 1.78 0.21
CA CYS A 107 15.08 1.06 -0.99
C CYS A 107 15.03 2.01 -2.19
N ARG A 108 16.09 2.00 -3.01
CA ARG A 108 16.19 2.87 -4.20
C ARG A 108 14.98 2.76 -5.13
N TYR A 109 14.49 1.54 -5.38
CA TYR A 109 13.33 1.31 -6.24
C TYR A 109 12.03 1.85 -5.65
N CYS A 110 11.90 1.86 -4.32
CA CYS A 110 10.76 2.44 -3.63
C CYS A 110 10.75 3.95 -3.83
N VAL A 111 11.88 4.63 -3.58
CA VAL A 111 12.03 6.08 -3.74
C VAL A 111 11.79 6.52 -5.20
N MET A 112 12.28 5.74 -6.18
CA MET A 112 12.04 6.04 -7.60
C MET A 112 10.56 5.95 -7.99
N GLN A 113 9.80 5.04 -7.38
CA GLN A 113 8.38 4.85 -7.69
C GLN A 113 7.47 5.87 -7.01
N MET A 114 7.88 6.41 -5.87
CA MET A 114 7.05 7.31 -5.06
C MET A 114 6.43 8.49 -5.83
N PRO A 115 7.14 9.19 -6.74
CA PRO A 115 6.54 10.23 -7.57
C PRO A 115 5.42 9.71 -8.49
N TYR A 116 5.54 8.47 -8.98
CA TYR A 116 4.50 7.85 -9.82
C TYR A 116 3.26 7.50 -9.01
N LEU A 117 3.44 6.98 -7.78
CA LEU A 117 2.33 6.76 -6.85
C LEU A 117 1.66 8.07 -6.46
N GLN A 118 2.43 9.11 -6.16
CA GLN A 118 1.93 10.44 -5.84
C GLN A 118 1.07 11.00 -6.99
N ALA A 119 1.57 10.95 -8.22
CA ALA A 119 0.85 11.46 -9.37
C ALA A 119 -0.38 10.63 -9.75
N ALA A 120 -0.40 9.33 -9.41
CA ALA A 120 -1.60 8.49 -9.53
C ALA A 120 -2.61 8.79 -8.41
N PHE A 121 -2.15 9.03 -7.18
CA PHE A 121 -3.00 9.46 -6.07
C PHE A 121 -3.66 10.82 -6.35
N GLU A 122 -2.96 11.77 -6.96
CA GLU A 122 -3.55 13.06 -7.37
C GLU A 122 -4.71 12.89 -8.37
N GLU A 123 -4.73 11.79 -9.14
CA GLU A 123 -5.77 11.52 -10.14
C GLU A 123 -6.89 10.61 -9.61
N LYS A 124 -6.54 9.60 -8.81
CA LYS A 124 -7.45 8.54 -8.34
C LYS A 124 -7.75 8.59 -6.85
N GLY A 125 -7.17 9.52 -6.09
CA GLY A 125 -7.27 9.61 -4.62
C GLY A 125 -8.69 9.84 -4.09
N GLY A 126 -9.64 10.20 -4.96
CA GLY A 126 -11.07 10.23 -4.62
C GLY A 126 -11.74 8.85 -4.61
N ASP A 127 -11.24 7.92 -5.42
CA ASP A 127 -11.80 6.58 -5.62
C ASP A 127 -10.99 5.48 -4.92
N ILE A 128 -9.67 5.69 -4.79
CA ILE A 128 -8.70 4.73 -4.26
C ILE A 128 -7.85 5.42 -3.19
N GLU A 129 -7.82 4.86 -1.98
CA GLU A 129 -6.95 5.29 -0.90
C GLU A 129 -5.52 4.75 -1.11
N PHE A 130 -4.50 5.58 -0.87
CA PHE A 130 -3.10 5.18 -1.04
C PHE A 130 -2.37 5.21 0.31
N ILE A 131 -1.80 4.07 0.70
CA ILE A 131 -1.10 3.92 1.98
C ILE A 131 0.32 3.41 1.72
N GLY A 132 1.32 4.22 2.06
CA GLY A 132 2.71 3.80 2.11
C GLY A 132 3.07 3.29 3.51
N ILE A 133 3.26 1.97 3.68
CA ILE A 133 3.70 1.36 4.94
C ILE A 133 5.22 1.18 4.91
N ASN A 134 5.95 1.84 5.82
CA ASN A 134 7.39 1.65 5.91
C ASN A 134 7.72 0.33 6.64
N CYS A 135 8.76 -0.39 6.23
CA CYS A 135 9.14 -1.66 6.84
C CYS A 135 10.23 -1.49 7.90
N GLY A 136 9.84 -1.35 9.18
CA GLY A 136 10.75 -1.48 10.33
C GLY A 136 11.70 -0.30 10.56
N GLU A 137 11.40 0.88 10.01
CA GLU A 137 12.18 2.09 10.25
C GLU A 137 11.52 2.98 11.30
N SER A 138 12.35 3.72 12.07
CA SER A 138 11.84 4.69 13.04
C SER A 138 11.13 5.85 12.34
N GLU A 139 10.15 6.45 13.02
CA GLU A 139 9.45 7.64 12.54
C GLU A 139 10.43 8.76 12.18
N GLU A 140 11.45 9.02 13.00
CA GLU A 140 12.46 10.05 12.74
C GLU A 140 13.13 9.86 11.37
N LYS A 141 13.50 8.62 11.03
CA LYS A 141 14.16 8.29 9.77
C LYS A 141 13.20 8.47 8.59
N VAL A 142 11.96 8.01 8.74
CA VAL A 142 10.90 8.17 7.73
C VAL A 142 10.60 9.65 7.51
N ARG A 143 10.36 10.41 8.58
CA ARG A 143 10.08 11.85 8.54
C ARG A 143 11.17 12.61 7.82
N LYS A 144 12.44 12.39 8.20
CA LYS A 144 13.59 13.03 7.56
C LYS A 144 13.68 12.76 6.06
N HIS A 145 13.23 11.59 5.60
CA HIS A 145 13.26 11.24 4.17
C HIS A 145 12.08 11.87 3.39
N ILE A 146 10.92 11.98 4.02
CA ILE A 146 9.70 12.46 3.36
C ILE A 146 9.62 14.00 3.35
N GLU A 147 10.09 14.64 4.42
CA GLU A 147 9.99 16.10 4.64
C GLU A 147 11.31 16.85 4.39
N GLY A 148 12.45 16.14 4.42
CA GLY A 148 13.78 16.72 4.22
C GLY A 148 14.24 16.72 2.77
#